data_AF-A0A1Q3WH74-F1
#
_entry.id   AF-A0A1Q3WH74-F1
#
_cell.length_a   1.000
_cell.length_b   1.000
_cell.length_c   1.000
_cell.angle_alpha   90.00
_cell.angle_beta   90.00
_cell.angle_gamma   90.00
#
_symmetry.space_group_name_H-M   'P 1'
#
loop_
_entity.id
_entity.type
_entity.pdbx_description
1 polymer ?
#
loop_
_entity_poly.entity_id
_entity_poly.type
_entity_poly.pdbx_seq_one_letter_code
_entity_poly.pdbx_strand_id
1 'polypeptide(L)'
;MEYWKNYRQYGYQVLLVIFDGRKGNEYLYCKQITDVDVGLTSKKGKQKSQPIEFSKTLNRLTVGQNDFISQFQASFKSRIHHSSTEILDTNMWPFRSEPRWLYTYPTHFKTKKDIFSKIGQGEAPYFIIKKSVIYTFNLIEKDFKLFFEQVVSEGQKRSEHRYQDVVKSVVFRNYYVELMNEYIRDYLRKRGLHYQRDYKRYYFFLKDDQSEYKVPYRTRKIDKETEKTVVNYYQYGKDEFFRHWAVEAKPLFVEDKLYLVISHKYLFTSDRKTPLKPDKITKYTNFINARTFNDGVLDELHFWWHYLARGGSELILFDVSALNQTSITLGKAISFTVDFGIPLDSKKLFAKKKGVPATQTSPSTVTQISLPF
;
A
#
# COMPACT_ATOMS: atom_id res chain seq x y z
N MET A 1 21.75 -27.41 3.52
CA MET A 1 23.17 -27.30 3.09
C MET A 1 23.35 -26.48 1.82
N GLU A 2 22.50 -26.64 0.79
CA GLU A 2 22.55 -25.83 -0.43
C GLU A 2 22.27 -24.34 -0.18
N TYR A 3 21.27 -24.04 0.67
CA TYR A 3 21.01 -22.70 1.21
C TYR A 3 22.29 -22.04 1.77
N TRP A 4 23.03 -22.77 2.62
CA TRP A 4 24.27 -22.32 3.24
C TRP A 4 25.38 -21.95 2.26
N LYS A 5 25.65 -22.82 1.28
CA LYS A 5 26.64 -22.55 0.24
C LYS A 5 26.27 -21.31 -0.59
N ASN A 6 24.98 -21.16 -0.89
CA ASN A 6 24.46 -20.07 -1.71
C ASN A 6 24.51 -18.72 -1.02
N TYR A 7 24.41 -18.63 0.32
CA TYR A 7 24.51 -17.35 1.03
C TYR A 7 25.94 -17.03 1.47
N ARG A 8 26.75 -18.05 1.74
CA ARG A 8 28.16 -17.88 2.12
C ARG A 8 29.00 -17.18 1.05
N GLN A 9 28.77 -17.50 -0.23
CA GLN A 9 29.46 -16.83 -1.35
C GLN A 9 29.23 -15.30 -1.39
N TYR A 10 28.18 -14.79 -0.72
CA TYR A 10 27.87 -13.36 -0.63
C TYR A 10 28.35 -12.73 0.70
N GLY A 11 29.12 -13.48 1.50
CA GLY A 11 29.66 -13.04 2.79
C GLY A 11 28.61 -12.93 3.89
N TYR A 12 27.49 -13.66 3.79
CA TYR A 12 26.52 -13.74 4.88
C TYR A 12 26.93 -14.82 5.87
N GLN A 13 26.95 -14.47 7.15
CA GLN A 13 27.03 -15.43 8.24
C GLN A 13 25.63 -15.98 8.50
N VAL A 14 25.51 -17.24 8.90
CA VAL A 14 24.22 -17.84 9.21
C VAL A 14 24.23 -18.35 10.65
N LEU A 15 23.15 -18.03 11.35
CA LEU A 15 22.98 -18.30 12.77
C LEU A 15 21.92 -19.39 12.96
N LEU A 16 22.20 -20.35 13.84
CA LEU A 16 21.24 -21.34 14.30
C LEU A 16 20.64 -20.86 15.62
N VAL A 17 19.34 -20.58 15.61
CA VAL A 17 18.57 -20.16 16.80
C VAL A 17 17.72 -21.32 17.28
N ILE A 18 17.80 -21.64 18.57
CA ILE A 18 17.05 -22.71 19.22
C ILE A 18 16.27 -22.12 20.38
N PHE A 19 14.96 -22.33 20.41
CA PHE A 19 14.10 -21.99 21.54
C PHE A 19 13.70 -23.26 22.29
N ASP A 20 14.05 -23.35 23.58
CA ASP A 20 13.54 -24.38 24.47
C ASP A 20 12.25 -23.87 25.10
N GLY A 21 11.12 -24.43 24.70
CA GLY A 21 9.78 -24.02 25.12
C GLY A 21 9.18 -24.89 26.23
N ARG A 22 9.99 -25.69 26.93
CA ARG A 22 9.51 -26.52 28.04
C ARG A 22 9.12 -25.63 29.22
N LYS A 23 7.97 -25.92 29.84
CA LYS A 23 7.44 -25.15 30.97
C LYS A 23 8.48 -25.03 32.10
N GLY A 24 8.89 -23.79 32.42
CA GLY A 24 9.93 -23.49 33.42
C GLY A 24 11.35 -23.36 32.87
N ASN A 25 11.59 -23.60 31.57
CA ASN A 25 12.88 -23.48 30.90
C ASN A 25 12.75 -22.72 29.57
N GLU A 26 12.20 -21.51 29.61
CA GLU A 26 12.06 -20.63 28.44
C GLU A 26 13.40 -19.99 28.09
N TYR A 27 14.27 -20.75 27.44
CA TYR A 27 15.60 -20.31 27.06
C TYR A 27 15.75 -20.18 25.56
N LEU A 28 16.34 -19.08 25.14
CA LEU A 28 16.74 -18.85 23.76
C LEU A 28 18.24 -19.07 23.63
N TYR A 29 18.65 -19.76 22.58
CA TYR A 29 20.05 -20.01 22.29
C TYR A 29 20.38 -19.66 20.84
N CYS A 30 21.60 -19.21 20.57
CA CYS A 30 22.09 -18.89 19.23
C CYS A 30 23.55 -19.29 19.05
N LYS A 31 23.85 -19.95 17.92
CA LYS A 31 25.21 -20.28 17.49
C LYS A 31 25.45 -19.80 16.06
N GLN A 32 26.53 -19.06 15.83
CA GLN A 32 27.04 -18.87 14.48
C GLN A 32 27.60 -20.19 13.99
N ILE A 33 27.05 -20.68 12.88
CA ILE A 33 27.50 -21.92 12.29
C ILE A 33 28.73 -21.65 11.42
N THR A 34 29.74 -22.48 11.60
CA THR A 34 31.08 -22.34 11.01
C THR A 34 31.39 -23.49 10.07
N ASP A 35 32.55 -23.45 9.42
CA ASP A 35 33.02 -24.53 8.53
C ASP A 35 33.19 -25.87 9.25
N VAL A 36 33.49 -25.82 10.56
CA VAL A 36 33.63 -27.01 11.41
C VAL A 36 32.28 -27.69 11.59
N ASP A 37 31.20 -26.91 11.75
CA ASP A 37 29.83 -27.41 11.91
C ASP A 37 29.25 -27.98 10.62
N VAL A 38 29.68 -27.44 9.48
CA VAL A 38 29.22 -27.84 8.14
C VAL A 38 29.94 -29.12 7.68
N GLY A 39 31.03 -29.50 8.35
CA GLY A 39 31.89 -30.60 7.96
C GLY A 39 32.53 -30.29 6.60
N LEU A 40 33.74 -29.76 6.58
CA LEU A 40 34.51 -29.56 5.36
C LEU A 40 34.65 -30.89 4.61
N THR A 41 33.73 -31.13 3.68
CA THR A 41 33.85 -31.99 2.49
C THR A 41 34.57 -33.33 2.72
N SER A 42 33.82 -34.40 2.99
CA SER A 42 34.23 -35.72 2.49
C SER A 42 34.25 -35.62 0.96
N LYS A 43 35.44 -35.46 0.38
CA LYS A 43 35.66 -35.69 -1.05
C LYS A 43 35.18 -37.12 -1.33
N LYS A 44 34.11 -37.22 -2.13
CA LYS A 44 33.46 -38.45 -2.61
C LYS A 44 32.49 -39.11 -1.61
N GLY A 45 31.20 -38.99 -1.94
CA GLY A 45 30.23 -40.07 -1.78
C GLY A 45 29.84 -40.50 -0.37
N LYS A 46 29.10 -39.64 0.33
CA LYS A 46 28.02 -39.92 1.33
C LYS A 46 28.03 -38.80 2.37
N GLN A 47 27.03 -37.91 2.30
CA GLN A 47 26.81 -36.90 3.34
C GLN A 47 26.39 -37.61 4.63
N LYS A 48 27.32 -37.82 5.57
CA LYS A 48 26.95 -38.17 6.95
C LYS A 48 26.45 -36.88 7.61
N SER A 49 25.28 -36.92 8.25
CA SER A 49 24.83 -35.82 9.10
C SER A 49 25.82 -35.65 10.24
N GLN A 50 26.55 -34.53 10.24
CA GLN A 50 27.41 -34.18 11.36
C GLN A 50 26.55 -33.45 12.41
N PRO A 51 26.56 -33.90 13.67
CA PRO A 51 25.88 -33.16 14.73
C PRO A 51 26.57 -31.81 14.93
N ILE A 52 25.78 -30.75 15.00
CA ILE A 52 26.26 -29.42 15.37
C ILE A 52 26.49 -29.43 16.88
N GLU A 53 27.73 -29.25 17.30
CA GLU A 53 28.05 -29.15 18.73
C GLU A 53 27.46 -27.86 19.30
N PHE A 54 26.68 -27.96 20.38
CA PHE A 54 25.93 -26.82 20.90
C PHE A 54 26.12 -26.67 22.40
N SER A 55 26.69 -25.55 22.83
CA SER A 55 26.96 -25.28 24.24
C SER A 55 25.83 -24.48 24.86
N LYS A 56 25.09 -25.09 25.80
CA LYS A 56 23.98 -24.41 26.50
C LYS A 56 24.43 -23.23 27.36
N THR A 57 25.71 -23.13 27.71
CA THR A 57 26.23 -22.00 28.49
C THR A 57 26.68 -20.87 27.57
N LEU A 58 27.46 -21.18 26.54
CA LEU A 58 28.03 -20.18 25.62
C LEU A 58 27.01 -19.64 24.62
N ASN A 59 26.08 -20.47 24.17
CA ASN A 59 25.10 -20.09 23.16
C ASN A 59 23.82 -19.51 23.74
N ARG A 60 23.68 -19.40 25.06
CA ARG A 60 22.45 -18.89 25.68
C ARG A 60 22.36 -17.38 25.53
N LEU A 61 21.23 -16.93 24.98
CA LEU A 61 20.89 -15.52 24.88
C LEU A 61 20.17 -15.08 26.17
N THR A 62 20.83 -14.20 26.91
CA THR A 62 20.28 -13.57 28.11
C THR A 62 20.42 -12.07 27.96
N VAL A 63 19.31 -11.34 28.14
CA VAL A 63 19.28 -9.87 28.07
C VAL A 63 20.33 -9.30 29.04
N GLY A 64 21.21 -8.43 28.54
CA GLY A 64 22.23 -7.74 29.34
C GLY A 64 23.53 -8.50 29.63
N GLN A 65 23.65 -9.78 29.26
CA GLN A 65 24.90 -10.56 29.44
C GLN A 65 25.43 -11.13 28.12
N ASN A 66 24.53 -11.66 27.30
CA ASN A 66 24.82 -12.34 26.04
C ASN A 66 23.70 -11.98 25.06
N ASP A 67 23.47 -10.68 24.87
CA ASP A 67 22.41 -10.26 23.97
C ASP A 67 22.80 -10.57 22.51
N PHE A 68 21.78 -10.82 21.70
CA PHE A 68 21.97 -11.22 20.31
C PHE A 68 22.71 -10.15 19.49
N ILE A 69 22.53 -8.88 19.84
CA ILE A 69 23.12 -7.75 19.13
C ILE A 69 24.62 -7.74 19.38
N SER A 70 25.10 -7.71 20.62
CA SER A 70 26.53 -7.72 20.95
C SER A 70 27.28 -8.93 20.35
N GLN A 71 26.68 -10.13 20.38
CA GLN A 71 27.34 -11.34 19.87
C GLN A 71 27.39 -11.42 18.34
N PHE A 72 26.36 -10.90 17.65
CA PHE A 72 26.20 -11.14 16.21
C PHE A 72 26.05 -9.86 15.38
N GLN A 73 26.21 -8.66 15.95
CA GLN A 73 26.09 -7.39 15.21
C GLN A 73 27.08 -7.32 14.04
N ALA A 74 28.30 -7.83 14.20
CA ALA A 74 29.28 -7.94 13.11
C ALA A 74 28.84 -8.93 12.00
N SER A 75 28.02 -9.93 12.36
CA SER A 75 27.44 -10.92 11.45
C SER A 75 26.35 -10.34 10.56
N PHE A 76 25.66 -9.30 11.05
CA PHE A 76 24.63 -8.58 10.31
C PHE A 76 25.23 -7.41 9.57
N LYS A 77 25.22 -7.46 8.23
CA LYS A 77 25.34 -6.23 7.43
C LYS A 77 24.13 -5.36 7.79
N SER A 78 24.37 -4.27 8.52
CA SER A 78 23.31 -3.32 8.84
C SER A 78 22.67 -2.85 7.53
N ARG A 79 21.38 -3.15 7.36
CA ARG A 79 20.60 -2.72 6.18
C ARG A 79 20.08 -1.29 6.34
N ILE A 80 20.31 -0.71 7.52
CA ILE A 80 19.87 0.61 7.92
C ILE A 80 21.12 1.37 8.39
N HIS A 81 21.28 2.59 7.92
CA HIS A 81 22.42 3.43 8.21
C HIS A 81 21.90 4.71 8.86
N HIS A 82 22.12 4.84 10.17
CA HIS A 82 21.63 5.97 10.98
C HIS A 82 22.46 7.26 10.81
N SER A 83 23.50 7.24 9.96
CA SER A 83 24.27 8.44 9.64
C SER A 83 23.86 9.07 8.30
N SER A 84 22.74 8.60 7.71
CA SER A 84 22.16 9.15 6.48
C SER A 84 20.69 9.45 6.70
N THR A 85 20.21 10.57 6.16
CA THR A 85 18.80 10.90 6.10
C THR A 85 18.19 10.43 4.79
N GLU A 86 16.94 9.98 4.82
CA GLU A 86 16.18 9.57 3.64
C GLU A 86 14.77 10.17 3.67
N ILE A 87 14.18 10.39 2.50
CA ILE A 87 12.79 10.82 2.40
C ILE A 87 11.94 9.58 2.08
N LEU A 88 11.00 9.27 2.96
CA LEU A 88 10.02 8.21 2.74
C LEU A 88 8.75 8.81 2.15
N ASP A 89 8.41 8.37 0.93
CA ASP A 89 7.10 8.64 0.34
C ASP A 89 6.12 7.54 0.74
N THR A 90 4.97 7.95 1.27
CA THR A 90 3.88 7.01 1.58
C THR A 90 3.00 6.77 0.37
N ASN A 91 2.25 5.67 0.41
CA ASN A 91 1.14 5.44 -0.51
C ASN A 91 -0.21 5.89 0.08
N MET A 92 -0.17 6.77 1.07
CA MET A 92 -1.33 7.28 1.80
C MET A 92 -1.64 8.70 1.35
N TRP A 93 -2.82 8.88 0.74
CA TRP A 93 -3.30 10.18 0.30
C TRP A 93 -4.24 10.74 1.38
N PRO A 94 -3.89 11.86 2.02
CA PRO A 94 -4.75 12.46 3.04
C PRO A 94 -6.00 13.04 2.39
N PHE A 95 -7.15 12.86 3.04
CA PHE A 95 -8.31 13.67 2.70
C PHE A 95 -8.05 15.11 3.14
N ARG A 96 -8.20 16.05 2.20
CA ARG A 96 -8.12 17.50 2.46
C ARG A 96 -9.46 18.05 2.92
N SER A 97 -10.52 17.44 2.40
CA SER A 97 -11.89 17.75 2.72
C SER A 97 -12.66 16.43 2.74
N GLU A 98 -13.20 16.11 3.91
CA GLU A 98 -14.06 14.94 4.12
C GLU A 98 -15.46 15.37 4.58
N PRO A 99 -16.48 14.52 4.35
CA PRO A 99 -17.83 14.76 4.85
C PRO A 99 -17.86 14.94 6.37
N ARG A 100 -18.28 16.13 6.81
CA ARG A 100 -18.38 16.50 8.24
C ARG A 100 -19.46 15.74 9.00
N TRP A 101 -20.47 15.28 8.28
CA TRP A 101 -21.66 14.66 8.83
C TRP A 101 -21.94 13.32 8.17
N LEU A 102 -22.38 12.36 8.98
CA LEU A 102 -23.00 11.12 8.54
C LEU A 102 -24.48 11.18 8.95
N TYR A 103 -25.35 11.32 7.95
CA TYR A 103 -26.79 11.38 8.17
C TYR A 103 -27.38 9.98 8.19
N THR A 104 -28.37 9.80 9.05
CA THR A 104 -29.10 8.53 9.18
C THR A 104 -30.60 8.73 9.06
N TYR A 105 -31.22 7.80 8.32
CA TYR A 105 -32.65 7.83 8.03
C TYR A 105 -33.24 6.44 8.25
N PRO A 106 -34.23 6.27 9.15
CA PRO A 106 -34.94 5.01 9.31
C PRO A 106 -35.69 4.61 8.04
N THR A 107 -35.65 3.34 7.68
CA THR A 107 -36.31 2.82 6.47
C THR A 107 -36.95 1.45 6.72
N HIS A 108 -38.03 1.13 6.01
CA HIS A 108 -38.63 -0.21 6.04
C HIS A 108 -37.87 -1.22 5.16
N PHE A 109 -36.94 -0.76 4.33
CA PHE A 109 -36.19 -1.61 3.43
C PHE A 109 -35.03 -2.33 4.14
N LYS A 110 -34.58 -3.45 3.57
CA LYS A 110 -33.43 -4.21 4.07
C LYS A 110 -32.27 -4.27 3.08
N THR A 111 -32.53 -4.15 1.78
CA THR A 111 -31.51 -4.22 0.74
C THR A 111 -31.55 -3.01 -0.20
N LYS A 112 -30.40 -2.68 -0.79
CA LYS A 112 -30.32 -1.67 -1.85
C LYS A 112 -31.20 -2.02 -3.05
N LYS A 113 -31.30 -3.31 -3.39
CA LYS A 113 -32.09 -3.78 -4.52
C LYS A 113 -33.57 -3.40 -4.36
N ASP A 114 -34.13 -3.62 -3.18
CA ASP A 114 -35.54 -3.31 -2.90
C ASP A 114 -35.81 -1.80 -3.00
N ILE A 115 -34.87 -0.98 -2.53
CA ILE A 115 -34.93 0.49 -2.64
C ILE A 115 -34.93 0.91 -4.11
N PHE A 116 -33.98 0.41 -4.91
CA PHE A 116 -33.90 0.75 -6.33
C PHE A 116 -35.12 0.24 -7.12
N SER A 117 -35.71 -0.90 -6.74
CA SER A 117 -36.96 -1.37 -7.32
C SER A 117 -38.15 -0.46 -6.99
N LYS A 118 -38.15 0.20 -5.83
CA LYS A 118 -39.22 1.13 -5.43
C LYS A 118 -39.12 2.47 -6.14
N ILE A 119 -37.94 3.09 -6.15
CA ILE A 119 -37.73 4.42 -6.75
C ILE A 119 -37.66 4.40 -8.29
N GLY A 120 -37.46 3.22 -8.89
CA GLY A 120 -37.38 3.03 -10.34
C GLY A 120 -36.18 3.78 -10.94
N GLN A 121 -36.46 4.74 -11.83
CA GLN A 121 -35.44 5.58 -12.47
C GLN A 121 -35.12 6.87 -11.68
N GLY A 122 -35.66 7.00 -10.45
CA GLY A 122 -35.37 8.13 -9.58
C GLY A 122 -33.89 8.29 -9.23
N GLU A 123 -33.46 9.52 -9.05
CA GLU A 123 -32.13 9.82 -8.51
C GLU A 123 -32.02 9.37 -7.05
N ALA A 124 -30.87 8.84 -6.68
CA ALA A 124 -30.56 8.43 -5.32
C ALA A 124 -29.17 8.97 -4.94
N PRO A 125 -28.97 9.36 -3.67
CA PRO A 125 -27.64 9.71 -3.18
C PRO A 125 -26.77 8.44 -3.15
N TYR A 126 -25.47 8.60 -2.87
CA TYR A 126 -24.71 7.46 -2.39
C TYR A 126 -25.14 7.14 -0.96
N PHE A 127 -25.49 5.89 -0.73
CA PHE A 127 -25.92 5.41 0.57
C PHE A 127 -25.49 3.97 0.82
N ILE A 128 -25.51 3.59 2.09
CA ILE A 128 -25.48 2.19 2.53
C ILE A 128 -26.67 1.93 3.45
N ILE A 129 -27.06 0.67 3.59
CA ILE A 129 -28.17 0.26 4.46
C ILE A 129 -27.67 -0.77 5.47
N LYS A 130 -27.93 -0.52 6.75
CA LYS A 130 -27.61 -1.44 7.85
C LYS A 130 -28.75 -1.42 8.85
N LYS A 131 -29.25 -2.60 9.21
CA LYS A 131 -30.31 -2.75 10.23
C LYS A 131 -31.50 -1.81 10.00
N SER A 132 -31.98 -1.72 8.75
CA SER A 132 -33.11 -0.85 8.38
C SER A 132 -32.88 0.65 8.65
N VAL A 133 -31.61 1.07 8.61
CA VAL A 133 -31.20 2.47 8.64
C VAL A 133 -30.33 2.75 7.41
N ILE A 134 -30.64 3.85 6.74
CA ILE A 134 -29.87 4.39 5.62
C ILE A 134 -28.81 5.32 6.18
N TYR A 135 -27.59 5.20 5.69
CA TYR A 135 -26.46 6.06 6.01
C TYR A 135 -25.98 6.75 4.74
N THR A 136 -25.82 8.07 4.78
CA THR A 136 -25.40 8.89 3.64
C THR A 136 -24.67 10.16 4.09
N PHE A 137 -23.87 10.76 3.21
CA PHE A 137 -23.21 12.06 3.46
C PHE A 137 -24.05 13.25 2.99
N ASN A 138 -25.11 12.98 2.23
CA ASN A 138 -25.96 14.01 1.64
C ASN A 138 -27.20 14.24 2.51
N LEU A 139 -27.66 15.49 2.58
CA LEU A 139 -29.04 15.77 2.99
C LEU A 139 -29.96 15.42 1.83
N ILE A 140 -30.95 14.56 2.07
CA ILE A 140 -31.74 13.94 1.00
C ILE A 140 -33.13 14.56 0.84
N GLU A 141 -33.58 15.34 1.80
CA GLU A 141 -34.93 15.91 1.87
C GLU A 141 -35.22 16.87 0.71
N LYS A 142 -34.20 17.61 0.27
CA LYS A 142 -34.34 18.61 -0.80
C LYS A 142 -33.86 18.05 -2.14
N ASP A 143 -32.64 17.53 -2.17
CA ASP A 143 -31.97 17.16 -3.42
C ASP A 143 -32.41 15.79 -3.96
N PHE A 144 -32.99 14.94 -3.10
CA PHE A 144 -33.42 13.59 -3.45
C PHE A 144 -34.86 13.32 -2.98
N LYS A 145 -35.77 14.25 -3.28
CA LYS A 145 -37.16 14.24 -2.79
C LYS A 145 -37.89 12.90 -3.02
N LEU A 146 -37.80 12.34 -4.23
CA LEU A 146 -38.44 11.06 -4.55
C LEU A 146 -37.88 9.90 -3.70
N PHE A 147 -36.56 9.89 -3.50
CA PHE A 147 -35.90 8.92 -2.63
C PHE A 147 -36.36 9.11 -1.19
N PHE A 148 -36.41 10.35 -0.69
CA PHE A 148 -36.86 10.64 0.66
C PHE A 148 -38.30 10.15 0.90
N GLU A 149 -39.25 10.55 0.05
CA GLU A 149 -40.68 10.23 0.18
C GLU A 149 -40.98 8.73 0.09
N GLN A 150 -40.24 7.99 -0.74
CA GLN A 150 -40.55 6.57 -0.98
C GLN A 150 -39.74 5.60 -0.10
N VAL A 151 -38.61 6.05 0.46
CA VAL A 151 -37.64 5.18 1.10
C VAL A 151 -37.54 5.42 2.61
N VAL A 152 -37.64 6.68 3.05
CA VAL A 152 -37.59 7.03 4.47
C VAL A 152 -38.94 6.75 5.12
N SER A 153 -38.91 6.19 6.32
CA SER A 153 -40.13 5.87 7.07
C SER A 153 -40.86 7.15 7.48
N GLU A 154 -42.17 7.19 7.25
CA GLU A 154 -42.99 8.38 7.51
C GLU A 154 -42.95 8.78 9.00
N GLY A 155 -42.88 10.09 9.27
CA GLY A 155 -42.85 10.66 10.62
C GLY A 155 -41.56 10.43 11.42
N GLN A 156 -40.57 9.70 10.87
CA GLN A 156 -39.29 9.47 11.55
C GLN A 156 -38.32 10.64 11.32
N LYS A 157 -37.67 11.10 12.40
CA LYS A 157 -36.65 12.15 12.32
C LYS A 157 -35.30 11.58 11.87
N ARG A 158 -34.57 12.35 11.07
CA ARG A 158 -33.15 12.06 10.77
C ARG A 158 -32.31 12.17 12.05
N SER A 159 -31.22 11.41 12.11
CA SER A 159 -30.16 11.64 13.10
C SER A 159 -28.86 12.03 12.39
N GLU A 160 -28.10 12.93 13.02
CA GLU A 160 -26.88 13.49 12.47
C GLU A 160 -25.70 13.09 13.35
N HIS A 161 -24.66 12.48 12.76
CA HIS A 161 -23.44 12.12 13.48
C HIS A 161 -22.28 12.99 12.96
N ARG A 162 -21.62 13.73 13.86
CA ARG A 162 -20.42 14.49 13.48
C ARG A 162 -19.28 13.53 13.21
N TYR A 163 -18.35 13.94 12.35
CA TYR A 163 -17.14 13.17 12.06
C TYR A 163 -16.38 12.74 13.34
N GLN A 164 -16.29 13.62 14.35
CA GLN A 164 -15.66 13.31 15.63
C GLN A 164 -16.35 12.15 16.38
N ASP A 165 -17.67 12.02 16.25
CA ASP A 165 -18.45 10.94 16.87
C ASP A 165 -18.30 9.64 16.06
N VAL A 166 -18.24 9.76 14.73
CA VAL A 166 -17.96 8.63 13.83
C VAL A 166 -16.62 8.00 14.16
N VAL A 167 -15.57 8.81 14.32
CA VAL A 167 -14.21 8.35 14.59
C VAL A 167 -14.09 7.55 15.90
N LYS A 168 -14.89 7.90 16.92
CA LYS A 168 -14.88 7.21 18.23
C LYS A 168 -15.54 5.83 18.19
N SER A 169 -16.45 5.59 17.24
CA SER A 169 -17.22 4.35 17.15
C SER A 169 -16.71 3.45 16.03
N VAL A 170 -16.18 2.27 16.39
CA VAL A 170 -15.73 1.25 15.41
C VAL A 170 -16.82 0.91 14.39
N VAL A 171 -18.08 0.86 14.83
CA VAL A 171 -19.23 0.57 13.96
C VAL A 171 -19.43 1.70 12.94
N PHE A 172 -19.46 2.96 13.40
CA PHE A 172 -19.64 4.08 12.48
C PHE A 172 -18.44 4.28 11.55
N ARG A 173 -17.21 3.99 12.00
CA ARG A 173 -16.03 3.99 11.12
C ARG A 173 -16.19 3.02 9.96
N ASN A 174 -16.63 1.80 10.25
CA ASN A 174 -16.84 0.79 9.20
C ASN A 174 -17.92 1.24 8.21
N TYR A 175 -19.01 1.82 8.71
CA TYR A 175 -20.09 2.36 7.87
C TYR A 175 -19.62 3.55 7.03
N TYR A 176 -18.83 4.44 7.61
CA TYR A 176 -18.23 5.59 6.92
C TYR A 176 -17.28 5.13 5.80
N VAL A 177 -16.42 4.14 6.08
CA VAL A 177 -15.52 3.54 5.07
C VAL A 177 -16.29 2.84 3.97
N GLU A 178 -17.33 2.07 4.30
CA GLU A 178 -18.17 1.40 3.32
C GLU A 178 -18.88 2.41 2.40
N LEU A 179 -19.40 3.50 2.96
CA LEU A 179 -20.00 4.59 2.19
C LEU A 179 -18.96 5.31 1.33
N MET A 180 -17.78 5.62 1.87
CA MET A 180 -16.68 6.23 1.11
C MET A 180 -16.25 5.37 -0.09
N ASN A 181 -16.27 4.04 0.07
CA ASN A 181 -15.99 3.11 -1.03
C ASN A 181 -17.01 3.21 -2.18
N GLU A 182 -18.26 3.62 -1.94
CA GLU A 182 -19.23 3.86 -3.02
C GLU A 182 -18.81 5.07 -3.87
N TYR A 183 -18.40 6.17 -3.24
CA TYR A 183 -17.88 7.35 -3.94
C TYR A 183 -16.61 7.04 -4.73
N ILE A 184 -15.66 6.33 -4.11
CA ILE A 184 -14.41 5.95 -4.77
C ILE A 184 -14.68 5.01 -5.95
N ARG A 185 -15.61 4.06 -5.80
CA ARG A 185 -15.96 3.12 -6.88
C ARG A 185 -16.53 3.85 -8.08
N ASP A 186 -17.48 4.76 -7.89
CA ASP A 186 -18.03 5.54 -9.01
C ASP A 186 -16.98 6.45 -9.64
N TYR A 187 -16.17 7.11 -8.81
CA TYR A 187 -15.06 7.94 -9.29
C TYR A 187 -14.10 7.14 -10.17
N LEU A 188 -13.58 6.00 -9.70
CA LEU A 188 -12.65 5.17 -10.46
C LEU A 188 -13.30 4.60 -11.73
N ARG A 189 -14.60 4.27 -11.68
CA ARG A 189 -15.36 3.88 -12.88
C ARG A 189 -15.44 5.01 -13.91
N LYS A 190 -15.72 6.24 -13.48
CA LYS A 190 -15.71 7.44 -14.34
C LYS A 190 -14.32 7.74 -14.91
N ARG A 191 -13.25 7.22 -14.28
CA ARG A 191 -11.89 7.25 -14.85
C ARG A 191 -11.64 6.17 -15.89
N GLY A 192 -12.55 5.21 -16.09
CA GLY A 192 -12.36 4.10 -17.03
C GLY A 192 -11.68 2.89 -16.41
N LEU A 193 -11.63 2.80 -15.07
CA LEU A 193 -11.15 1.62 -14.38
C LEU A 193 -12.30 0.67 -14.07
N HIS A 194 -12.07 -0.61 -14.30
CA HIS A 194 -13.03 -1.68 -14.02
C HIS A 194 -12.71 -2.36 -12.70
N TYR A 195 -13.73 -2.72 -11.93
CA TYR A 195 -13.54 -3.40 -10.65
C TYR A 195 -13.55 -4.91 -10.82
N GLN A 196 -12.51 -5.60 -10.36
CA GLN A 196 -12.48 -7.05 -10.25
C GLN A 196 -12.79 -7.49 -8.81
N ARG A 197 -13.89 -8.23 -8.63
CA ARG A 197 -14.46 -8.58 -7.32
C ARG A 197 -13.58 -9.53 -6.52
N ASP A 198 -13.13 -10.62 -7.14
CA ASP A 198 -12.37 -11.68 -6.46
C ASP A 198 -11.05 -11.16 -5.86
N TYR A 199 -10.44 -10.22 -6.59
CA TYR A 199 -9.14 -9.65 -6.27
C TYR A 199 -9.19 -8.25 -5.66
N LYS A 200 -10.41 -7.72 -5.45
CA LYS A 200 -10.73 -6.42 -4.85
C LYS A 200 -9.89 -5.25 -5.36
N ARG A 201 -9.63 -5.20 -6.67
CA ARG A 201 -8.79 -4.18 -7.31
C ARG A 201 -9.44 -3.62 -8.56
N TYR A 202 -9.13 -2.37 -8.85
CA TYR A 202 -9.53 -1.68 -10.08
C TYR A 202 -8.44 -1.86 -11.13
N TYR A 203 -8.78 -2.04 -12.39
CA TYR A 203 -7.81 -2.25 -13.46
C TYR A 203 -8.21 -1.55 -14.74
N PHE A 204 -7.23 -1.24 -15.58
CA PHE A 204 -7.47 -0.72 -16.92
C PHE A 204 -8.04 -1.81 -17.83
N PHE A 205 -9.22 -1.56 -18.40
CA PHE A 205 -9.84 -2.47 -19.34
C PHE A 205 -9.34 -2.21 -20.77
N LEU A 206 -9.19 -3.27 -21.55
CA LEU A 206 -8.77 -3.22 -22.96
C LEU A 206 -9.97 -3.60 -23.82
N LYS A 207 -10.29 -2.76 -24.82
CA LYS A 207 -11.37 -3.05 -25.76
C LYS A 207 -10.96 -4.16 -26.75
N ASP A 208 -11.96 -4.77 -27.38
CA ASP A 208 -11.73 -6.00 -28.13
C ASP A 208 -10.88 -5.83 -29.41
N ASP A 209 -10.84 -4.62 -29.94
CA ASP A 209 -10.09 -4.17 -31.10
C ASP A 209 -8.63 -3.80 -30.79
N GLN A 210 -8.22 -3.84 -29.52
CA GLN A 210 -6.90 -3.36 -29.09
C GLN A 210 -6.00 -4.48 -28.57
N SER A 211 -4.70 -4.37 -28.85
CA SER A 211 -3.63 -5.23 -28.31
C SER A 211 -2.91 -4.59 -27.12
N GLU A 212 -2.87 -3.26 -27.09
CA GLU A 212 -2.32 -2.47 -25.99
C GLU A 212 -3.20 -1.27 -25.67
N TYR A 213 -3.13 -0.80 -24.42
CA TYR A 213 -3.75 0.46 -24.00
C TYR A 213 -2.69 1.35 -23.35
N LYS A 214 -2.57 2.57 -23.85
CA LYS A 214 -1.65 3.60 -23.38
C LYS A 214 -2.40 4.77 -22.77
N VAL A 215 -1.85 5.32 -21.70
CA VAL A 215 -2.39 6.46 -20.97
C VAL A 215 -1.33 7.55 -20.89
N PRO A 216 -1.67 8.81 -21.20
CA PRO A 216 -0.75 9.93 -21.04
C PRO A 216 -0.43 10.13 -19.55
N TYR A 217 0.85 10.31 -19.23
CA TYR A 217 1.31 10.65 -17.90
C TYR A 217 2.55 11.53 -17.93
N ARG A 218 2.73 12.29 -16.86
CA ARG A 218 3.94 13.09 -16.63
C ARG A 218 4.95 12.30 -15.81
N THR A 219 6.19 12.22 -16.30
CA THR A 219 7.27 11.50 -15.63
C THR A 219 7.71 12.20 -14.35
N ARG A 220 7.93 11.44 -13.26
CA ARG A 220 8.32 12.01 -11.95
C ARG A 220 9.62 12.81 -11.99
N LYS A 221 10.64 12.33 -12.70
CA LYS A 221 12.01 12.88 -12.64
C LYS A 221 12.29 14.02 -13.60
N ILE A 222 11.75 13.95 -14.83
CA ILE A 222 12.02 14.92 -15.91
C ILE A 222 10.80 15.83 -16.13
N ASP A 223 9.67 15.52 -15.49
CA ASP A 223 8.42 16.28 -15.62
C ASP A 223 7.96 16.42 -17.08
N LYS A 224 8.31 15.41 -17.89
CA LYS A 224 7.98 15.31 -19.31
C LYS A 224 6.71 14.48 -19.50
N GLU A 225 5.81 14.97 -20.36
CA GLU A 225 4.66 14.21 -20.83
C GLU A 225 5.09 13.07 -21.75
N THR A 226 4.54 11.90 -21.48
CA THR A 226 4.79 10.67 -22.24
C THR A 226 3.61 9.73 -22.09
N GLU A 227 3.65 8.60 -22.77
CA GLU A 227 2.60 7.58 -22.69
C GLU A 227 3.11 6.37 -21.89
N LYS A 228 2.25 5.86 -21.00
CA LYS A 228 2.48 4.61 -20.29
C LYS A 228 1.57 3.53 -20.85
N THR A 229 2.14 2.42 -21.30
CA THR A 229 1.37 1.21 -21.61
C THR A 229 0.85 0.59 -20.31
N VAL A 230 -0.45 0.72 -20.08
CA VAL A 230 -1.16 0.23 -18.89
C VAL A 230 -1.83 -1.12 -19.11
N VAL A 231 -2.09 -1.51 -20.36
CA VAL A 231 -2.46 -2.88 -20.72
C VAL A 231 -1.61 -3.34 -21.89
N ASN A 232 -1.09 -4.56 -21.81
CA ASN A 232 -0.31 -5.15 -22.89
C ASN A 232 -0.56 -6.65 -22.99
N TYR A 233 -0.58 -7.17 -24.22
CA TYR A 233 -0.64 -8.59 -24.53
C TYR A 233 0.75 -9.24 -24.48
N TYR A 234 0.81 -10.45 -23.97
CA TYR A 234 2.03 -11.24 -23.87
C TYR A 234 1.79 -12.67 -24.36
N GLN A 235 2.75 -13.17 -25.14
CA GLN A 235 2.83 -14.56 -25.57
C GLN A 235 4.21 -15.10 -25.18
N TYR A 236 4.24 -16.03 -24.22
CA TYR A 236 5.46 -16.68 -23.74
C TYR A 236 5.35 -18.19 -23.94
N GLY A 237 5.89 -18.68 -25.06
CA GLY A 237 5.76 -20.09 -25.42
C GLY A 237 4.29 -20.46 -25.63
N LYS A 238 3.73 -21.28 -24.74
CA LYS A 238 2.32 -21.71 -24.77
C LYS A 238 1.39 -20.82 -23.93
N ASP A 239 1.92 -19.86 -23.20
CA ASP A 239 1.14 -18.99 -22.33
C ASP A 239 0.81 -17.66 -23.03
N GLU A 240 -0.48 -17.39 -23.16
CA GLU A 240 -1.02 -16.15 -23.73
C GLU A 240 -1.85 -15.43 -22.67
N PHE A 241 -1.57 -14.15 -22.45
CA PHE A 241 -2.30 -13.36 -21.46
C PHE A 241 -2.17 -11.85 -21.68
N PHE A 242 -3.13 -11.11 -21.15
CA PHE A 242 -3.08 -9.67 -21.00
C PHE A 242 -2.62 -9.32 -19.59
N ARG A 243 -1.68 -8.39 -19.49
CA ARG A 243 -1.28 -7.78 -18.22
C ARG A 243 -1.88 -6.39 -18.13
N HIS A 244 -2.68 -6.18 -17.09
CA HIS A 244 -3.33 -4.91 -16.78
C HIS A 244 -2.67 -4.28 -15.56
N TRP A 245 -2.39 -3.00 -15.65
CA TRP A 245 -2.14 -2.16 -14.49
C TRP A 245 -3.41 -2.10 -13.66
N ALA A 246 -3.25 -2.30 -12.36
CA ALA A 246 -4.34 -2.32 -11.41
C ALA A 246 -3.98 -1.51 -10.15
N VAL A 247 -5.00 -1.08 -9.43
CA VAL A 247 -4.89 -0.33 -8.19
C VAL A 247 -5.89 -0.86 -7.19
N GLU A 248 -5.40 -1.11 -5.99
CA GLU A 248 -6.24 -1.28 -4.81
C GLU A 248 -6.32 0.08 -4.11
N ALA A 249 -7.54 0.60 -3.98
CA ALA A 249 -7.83 1.87 -3.34
C ALA A 249 -8.66 1.61 -2.09
N LYS A 250 -8.09 1.87 -0.91
CA LYS A 250 -8.71 1.51 0.38
C LYS A 250 -8.71 2.71 1.33
N PRO A 251 -9.90 3.21 1.73
CA PRO A 251 -9.99 4.15 2.85
C PRO A 251 -9.52 3.46 4.14
N LEU A 252 -8.65 4.13 4.87
CA LEU A 252 -8.07 3.65 6.13
C LEU A 252 -8.06 4.79 7.14
N PHE A 253 -8.61 4.52 8.33
CA PHE A 253 -8.41 5.39 9.47
C PHE A 253 -7.05 5.10 10.11
N VAL A 254 -6.25 6.13 10.32
CA VAL A 254 -5.08 6.11 11.20
C VAL A 254 -5.33 7.15 12.27
N GLU A 255 -5.47 6.69 13.52
CA GLU A 255 -6.00 7.51 14.61
C GLU A 255 -7.28 8.20 14.15
N ASP A 256 -7.47 9.50 14.35
CA ASP A 256 -8.68 10.23 13.97
C ASP A 256 -8.75 10.68 12.50
N LYS A 257 -7.73 10.38 11.70
CA LYS A 257 -7.61 10.85 10.32
C LYS A 257 -7.91 9.76 9.30
N LEU A 258 -8.61 10.14 8.25
CA LEU A 258 -8.90 9.26 7.12
C LEU A 258 -7.86 9.47 6.02
N TYR A 259 -7.41 8.35 5.45
CA TYR A 259 -6.48 8.31 4.32
C TYR A 259 -7.02 7.38 3.25
N LEU A 260 -6.70 7.68 1.99
CA LEU A 260 -6.86 6.73 0.90
C LEU A 260 -5.52 6.06 0.64
N VAL A 261 -5.44 4.77 0.95
CA VAL A 261 -4.27 3.95 0.65
C VAL A 261 -4.38 3.48 -0.80
N ILE A 262 -3.38 3.84 -1.60
CA ILE A 262 -3.27 3.46 -3.01
C ILE A 262 -2.18 2.42 -3.15
N SER A 263 -2.51 1.22 -3.59
CA SER A 263 -1.52 0.17 -3.83
C SER A 263 -1.55 -0.25 -5.28
N HIS A 264 -0.44 -0.02 -5.99
CA HIS A 264 -0.28 -0.56 -7.33
C HIS A 264 -0.32 -2.10 -7.27
N LYS A 265 -1.02 -2.69 -8.24
CA LYS A 265 -1.20 -4.12 -8.42
C LYS A 265 -1.17 -4.42 -9.92
N TYR A 266 -1.13 -5.72 -10.23
CA TYR A 266 -1.36 -6.21 -11.58
C TYR A 266 -2.59 -7.10 -11.60
N LEU A 267 -3.31 -7.12 -12.73
CA LEU A 267 -4.28 -8.17 -13.04
C LEU A 267 -3.82 -8.86 -14.33
N PHE A 268 -3.87 -10.18 -14.36
CA PHE A 268 -3.56 -10.97 -15.55
C PHE A 268 -4.81 -11.70 -15.99
N THR A 269 -5.14 -11.60 -17.27
CA THR A 269 -6.35 -12.21 -17.85
C THR A 269 -6.01 -12.96 -19.12
N SER A 270 -6.81 -13.98 -19.47
CA SER A 270 -6.64 -14.70 -20.75
C SER A 270 -7.34 -13.98 -21.92
N ASP A 271 -8.46 -13.35 -21.64
CA ASP A 271 -9.43 -12.80 -22.60
C ASP A 271 -9.76 -11.33 -22.29
N ARG A 272 -8.85 -10.61 -21.62
CA ARG A 272 -9.01 -9.22 -21.15
C ARG A 272 -9.92 -9.03 -19.92
N LYS A 273 -10.67 -10.06 -19.50
CA LYS A 273 -11.65 -9.98 -18.40
C LYS A 273 -11.46 -11.05 -17.33
N THR A 274 -11.37 -12.30 -17.76
CA THR A 274 -11.28 -13.50 -16.95
C THR A 274 -9.87 -13.63 -16.38
N PRO A 275 -9.70 -13.58 -15.06
CA PRO A 275 -8.38 -13.74 -14.45
C PRO A 275 -7.76 -15.09 -14.77
N LEU A 276 -6.43 -15.10 -14.91
CA LEU A 276 -5.69 -16.36 -14.99
C LEU A 276 -5.83 -17.16 -13.67
N LYS A 277 -5.43 -18.44 -13.73
CA LYS A 277 -5.32 -19.29 -12.53
C LYS A 277 -4.37 -18.65 -11.49
N PRO A 278 -4.66 -18.77 -10.18
CA PRO A 278 -3.88 -18.15 -9.11
C PRO A 278 -2.36 -18.43 -9.18
N ASP A 279 -1.96 -19.66 -9.51
CA ASP A 279 -0.54 -20.04 -9.59
C ASP A 279 0.22 -19.23 -10.66
N LYS A 280 -0.40 -19.02 -11.82
CA LYS A 280 0.17 -18.21 -12.91
C LYS A 280 0.26 -16.75 -12.49
N ILE A 281 -0.79 -16.21 -11.87
CA ILE A 281 -0.80 -14.83 -11.36
C ILE A 281 0.35 -14.63 -10.36
N THR A 282 0.47 -15.52 -9.37
CA THR A 282 1.54 -15.45 -8.36
C THR A 282 2.92 -15.50 -9.00
N LYS A 283 3.14 -16.42 -9.96
CA LYS A 283 4.40 -16.53 -10.71
C LYS A 283 4.76 -15.21 -11.41
N TYR A 284 3.82 -14.63 -12.17
CA TYR A 284 4.07 -13.40 -12.92
C TYR A 284 4.23 -12.17 -12.03
N THR A 285 3.40 -12.04 -10.99
CA THR A 285 3.54 -10.96 -10.01
C THR A 285 4.88 -11.02 -9.29
N ASN A 286 5.31 -12.21 -8.84
CA ASN A 286 6.62 -12.36 -8.18
C ASN A 286 7.78 -12.02 -9.11
N PHE A 287 7.70 -12.42 -10.37
CA PHE A 287 8.71 -12.10 -11.37
C PHE A 287 8.86 -10.58 -11.59
N ILE A 288 7.75 -9.84 -11.60
CA ILE A 288 7.75 -8.38 -11.74
C ILE A 288 8.27 -7.74 -10.46
N ASN A 289 7.70 -8.10 -9.30
CA ASN A 289 8.06 -7.51 -8.01
C ASN A 289 9.54 -7.72 -7.67
N ALA A 290 10.13 -8.85 -8.05
CA ALA A 290 11.56 -9.10 -7.86
C ALA A 290 12.48 -8.14 -8.64
N ARG A 291 11.95 -7.41 -9.62
CA ARG A 291 12.66 -6.42 -10.45
C ARG A 291 12.22 -4.98 -10.18
N THR A 292 11.16 -4.78 -9.40
CA THR A 292 10.68 -3.46 -9.02
C THR A 292 11.42 -3.00 -7.78
N PHE A 293 12.32 -2.05 -7.95
CA PHE A 293 13.01 -1.37 -6.84
C PHE A 293 12.22 -0.16 -6.37
N ASN A 294 12.65 0.48 -5.27
CA ASN A 294 11.99 1.64 -4.67
C ASN A 294 11.63 2.73 -5.70
N ASP A 295 12.57 3.08 -6.58
CA ASP A 295 12.35 4.06 -7.65
C ASP A 295 11.16 3.69 -8.55
N GLY A 296 10.99 2.40 -8.87
CA GLY A 296 9.87 1.92 -9.68
C GLY A 296 8.54 2.01 -8.93
N VAL A 297 8.52 1.71 -7.63
CA VAL A 297 7.33 1.88 -6.78
C VAL A 297 6.93 3.35 -6.70
N LEU A 298 7.90 4.27 -6.54
CA LEU A 298 7.64 5.71 -6.52
C LEU A 298 7.08 6.20 -7.86
N ASP A 299 7.60 5.70 -8.98
CA ASP A 299 7.09 6.03 -10.30
C ASP A 299 5.66 5.51 -10.51
N GLU A 300 5.31 4.33 -9.96
CA GLU A 300 3.94 3.79 -9.95
C GLU A 300 2.98 4.66 -9.11
N LEU A 301 3.39 5.09 -7.91
CA LEU A 301 2.60 6.01 -7.08
C LEU A 301 2.39 7.37 -7.76
N HIS A 302 3.44 7.90 -8.39
CA HIS A 302 3.36 9.14 -9.16
C HIS A 302 2.41 9.01 -10.36
N PHE A 303 2.47 7.89 -11.08
CA PHE A 303 1.56 7.60 -12.17
C PHE A 303 0.10 7.64 -11.70
N TRP A 304 -0.24 6.95 -10.60
CA TRP A 304 -1.61 6.93 -10.10
C TRP A 304 -2.09 8.30 -9.66
N TRP A 305 -1.23 9.08 -8.98
CA TRP A 305 -1.56 10.46 -8.62
C TRP A 305 -1.88 11.28 -9.87
N HIS A 306 -0.97 11.31 -10.84
CA HIS A 306 -1.15 12.08 -12.07
C HIS A 306 -2.41 11.68 -12.84
N TYR A 307 -2.62 10.37 -13.00
CA TYR A 307 -3.75 9.83 -13.75
C TYR A 307 -5.09 10.15 -13.08
N LEU A 308 -5.20 9.94 -11.77
CA LEU A 308 -6.45 10.20 -11.05
C LEU A 308 -6.70 11.70 -10.90
N ALA A 309 -5.70 12.48 -10.47
CA ALA A 309 -5.82 13.93 -10.31
C ALA A 309 -5.87 14.73 -11.62
N ARG A 310 -5.66 14.10 -12.80
CA ARG A 310 -5.49 14.77 -14.12
C ARG A 310 -4.40 15.85 -14.09
N GLY A 311 -3.28 15.57 -13.42
CA GLY A 311 -2.21 16.56 -13.23
C GLY A 311 -2.53 17.69 -12.25
N GLY A 312 -3.69 17.67 -11.58
CA GLY A 312 -4.04 18.62 -10.54
C GLY A 312 -3.21 18.47 -9.27
N SER A 313 -3.16 19.54 -8.47
CA SER A 313 -2.56 19.56 -7.12
C SER A 313 -3.41 18.81 -6.10
N GLU A 314 -4.70 18.60 -6.40
CA GLU A 314 -5.67 17.89 -5.58
C GLU A 314 -6.48 16.92 -6.44
N LEU A 315 -6.95 15.85 -5.81
CA LEU A 315 -7.85 14.89 -6.42
C LEU A 315 -9.26 15.12 -5.87
N ILE A 316 -10.16 15.59 -6.72
CA ILE A 316 -11.57 15.78 -6.38
C ILE A 316 -12.32 14.46 -6.64
N LEU A 317 -12.67 13.72 -5.58
CA LEU A 317 -13.47 12.49 -5.71
C LEU A 317 -14.92 12.82 -6.03
N PHE A 318 -15.46 13.82 -5.36
CA PHE A 318 -16.85 14.22 -5.48
C PHE A 318 -16.99 15.71 -5.20
N ASP A 319 -17.52 16.44 -6.18
CA ASP A 319 -17.78 17.87 -6.09
C ASP A 319 -19.27 18.09 -5.85
N VAL A 320 -19.57 18.73 -4.73
CA VAL A 320 -20.93 19.13 -4.33
C VAL A 320 -20.96 20.57 -3.84
N SER A 321 -20.04 21.38 -4.34
CA SER A 321 -20.06 22.84 -4.16
C SER A 321 -21.43 23.45 -4.51
N ALA A 322 -22.11 22.91 -5.53
CA ALA A 322 -23.46 23.31 -5.91
C ALA A 322 -24.58 22.91 -4.91
N LEU A 323 -24.34 21.94 -4.02
CA LEU A 323 -25.33 21.43 -3.06
C LEU A 323 -25.08 21.94 -1.63
N ASN A 324 -24.24 22.96 -1.44
CA ASN A 324 -23.80 23.46 -0.12
C ASN A 324 -23.24 22.36 0.80
N GLN A 325 -22.66 21.31 0.21
CA GLN A 325 -22.07 20.20 0.94
C GLN A 325 -20.56 20.20 0.77
N THR A 326 -19.86 19.63 1.74
CA THR A 326 -18.41 19.52 1.73
C THR A 326 -17.99 18.57 0.62
N SER A 327 -17.22 19.08 -0.36
CA SER A 327 -16.61 18.25 -1.39
C SER A 327 -15.66 17.23 -0.77
N ILE A 328 -15.49 16.10 -1.45
CA ILE A 328 -14.54 15.06 -1.04
C ILE A 328 -13.29 15.23 -1.86
N THR A 329 -12.21 15.72 -1.25
CA THR A 329 -10.94 15.99 -1.93
C THR A 329 -9.77 15.33 -1.21
N LEU A 330 -8.76 14.92 -1.99
CA LEU A 330 -7.51 14.39 -1.46
C LEU A 330 -6.32 15.24 -1.85
N GLY A 331 -5.36 15.26 -0.93
CA GLY A 331 -4.02 15.79 -1.16
C GLY A 331 -3.07 14.71 -1.64
N LYS A 332 -1.91 15.15 -2.14
CA LYS A 332 -0.82 14.27 -2.56
C LYS A 332 -0.34 13.40 -1.39
N ALA A 333 0.26 12.26 -1.73
CA ALA A 333 0.98 11.40 -0.81
C ALA A 333 1.85 12.18 0.18
N ILE A 334 1.85 11.74 1.44
CA ILE A 334 2.69 12.33 2.48
C ILE A 334 4.11 11.80 2.30
N SER A 335 5.08 12.72 2.39
CA SER A 335 6.50 12.40 2.47
C SER A 335 7.03 12.88 3.81
N PHE A 336 7.91 12.11 4.44
CA PHE A 336 8.58 12.52 5.67
C PHE A 336 10.05 12.11 5.67
N THR A 337 10.87 12.92 6.32
CA THR A 337 12.31 12.66 6.45
C THR A 337 12.54 11.74 7.63
N VAL A 338 13.33 10.70 7.43
CA VAL A 338 13.83 9.81 8.48
C VAL A 338 15.34 9.99 8.64
N ASP A 339 15.83 9.73 9.84
CA ASP A 339 17.24 9.84 10.25
C ASP A 339 18.04 8.55 9.98
N PHE A 340 17.52 7.70 9.12
CA PHE A 340 18.17 6.49 8.67
C PHE A 340 17.96 6.26 7.17
N GLY A 341 18.88 5.54 6.53
CA GLY A 341 18.75 5.19 5.11
C GLY A 341 19.33 3.83 4.76
N ILE A 342 19.18 3.41 3.50
CA ILE A 342 19.71 2.12 3.03
C ILE A 342 21.18 2.29 2.57
N PRO A 343 22.18 1.64 3.22
CA PRO A 343 23.60 1.92 3.02
C PRO A 343 24.15 1.62 1.60
N LEU A 344 23.41 0.89 0.77
CA LEU A 344 23.80 0.57 -0.61
C LEU A 344 23.30 1.61 -1.64
N ASP A 345 22.31 2.45 -1.30
CA ASP A 345 21.79 3.46 -2.23
C ASP A 345 22.72 4.68 -2.33
N SER A 346 23.44 5.01 -1.25
CA SER A 346 24.40 6.12 -1.20
C SER A 346 25.58 5.95 -2.19
N LYS A 347 25.98 4.71 -2.53
CA LYS A 347 27.07 4.47 -3.50
C LYS A 347 26.75 5.01 -4.90
N LYS A 348 25.48 5.09 -5.30
CA LYS A 348 25.09 5.71 -6.58
C LYS A 348 25.20 7.25 -6.56
N LEU A 349 25.07 7.87 -5.39
CA LEU A 349 25.21 9.32 -5.23
C LEU A 349 26.69 9.77 -5.27
N PHE A 350 27.61 8.99 -4.72
CA PHE A 350 29.04 9.31 -4.76
C PHE A 350 29.72 9.04 -6.12
N ALA A 351 29.22 8.08 -6.91
CA ALA A 351 29.72 7.86 -8.27
C ALA A 351 29.39 9.03 -9.23
N LYS A 352 28.27 9.72 -9.02
CA LYS A 352 27.86 10.90 -9.80
C LYS A 352 28.64 12.19 -9.47
N LYS A 353 29.23 12.29 -8.28
CA LYS A 353 30.00 13.48 -7.86
C LYS A 353 31.47 13.48 -8.32
N LYS A 354 31.99 12.39 -8.88
CA LYS A 354 33.37 12.32 -9.42
C LYS A 354 33.57 12.98 -10.80
N GLY A 355 32.59 13.74 -11.29
CA GLY A 355 32.62 14.40 -12.60
C GLY A 355 32.55 15.93 -12.60
N VAL A 356 32.65 16.60 -11.45
CA VAL A 356 32.60 18.07 -11.38
C VAL A 356 33.88 18.58 -10.68
N PRO A 357 34.71 19.42 -11.31
CA PRO A 357 35.86 20.01 -10.65
C PRO A 357 35.41 20.95 -9.53
N ALA A 358 36.09 20.85 -8.39
CA ALA A 358 35.80 21.63 -7.20
C ALA A 358 36.15 23.11 -7.42
N THR A 359 35.13 23.98 -7.46
CA THR A 359 35.33 25.41 -7.25
C THR A 359 35.42 25.66 -5.75
N GLN A 360 36.54 26.21 -5.31
CA GLN A 360 36.74 26.66 -3.93
C GLN A 360 35.80 27.84 -3.63
N THR A 361 34.98 27.70 -2.60
CA THR A 361 34.38 28.84 -1.90
C THR A 361 34.63 28.70 -0.40
N SER A 362 35.13 29.79 0.17
CA SER A 362 35.56 30.00 1.54
C SER A 362 34.43 29.88 2.57
N PRO A 363 34.77 29.61 3.86
CA PRO A 363 33.78 29.32 4.87
C PRO A 363 33.10 30.60 5.36
N SER A 364 31.77 30.66 5.20
CA SER A 364 30.93 31.63 5.90
C SER A 364 30.56 31.10 7.30
N THR A 365 30.82 31.97 8.27
CA THR A 365 30.64 31.83 9.71
C THR A 365 29.22 31.37 10.08
N VAL A 366 29.12 30.27 10.83
CA VAL A 366 27.87 29.83 11.48
C VAL A 366 27.79 30.47 12.86
N THR A 367 26.90 31.44 13.00
CA THR A 367 26.47 31.96 14.30
C THR A 367 25.50 30.95 14.93
N GLN A 368 25.91 30.30 16.01
CA GLN A 368 25.03 29.48 16.85
C GLN A 368 24.07 30.40 17.60
N ILE A 369 22.77 30.19 17.42
CA ILE A 369 21.73 30.69 18.34
C ILE A 369 21.25 29.48 19.14
N SER A 370 21.63 29.46 20.41
CA SER A 370 21.11 28.57 21.43
C SER A 370 19.71 29.02 21.85
N LEU A 371 18.74 28.10 21.87
CA LEU A 371 17.48 28.30 22.59
C LEU A 371 17.51 27.45 23.88
N PRO A 372 17.13 28.01 25.04
CA PRO A 372 17.00 27.25 26.27
C PRO A 372 15.65 26.50 26.29
N PHE A 373 15.71 25.28 26.83
CA PHE A 373 14.66 24.38 27.34
C PHE A 373 13.20 24.59 26.92
#